data_AF-A0A945YW86-F1
#
_entry.id   AF-A0A945YW86-F1
#
_cell.length_a   1.000
_cell.length_b   1.000
_cell.length_c   1.000
_cell.angle_alpha   90.00
_cell.angle_beta   90.00
_cell.angle_gamma   90.00
#
_symmetry.space_group_name_H-M   'P 1'
#
loop_
_entity.id
_entity.type
_entity.pdbx_description
1 polymer ?
#
loop_
_entity_poly.entity_id
_entity_poly.type
_entity_poly.pdbx_seq_one_letter_code
_entity_poly.pdbx_strand_id
1 'polypeptide(L)' 'MTGETIQKRDGRMVSFDENKIADAIFKAAKAVGGVDRSIATELASVATPFLQKRFEDNIPGIEDVQDLVEEVLIK' A
#
# COMPACT_ATOMS: atom_id res chain seq x y z
N MET A 1 -4.76 -17.92 -2.03
CA MET A 1 -3.85 -17.14 -2.89
C MET A 1 -4.51 -15.81 -3.25
N THR A 2 -4.84 -14.99 -2.26
CA THR A 2 -5.71 -13.80 -2.41
C THR A 2 -4.98 -12.48 -2.14
N GLY A 3 -3.79 -12.51 -1.53
CA GLY A 3 -2.95 -11.32 -1.31
C GLY A 3 -1.91 -11.03 -2.39
N GLU A 4 -1.90 -11.77 -3.50
CA GLU A 4 -0.82 -11.70 -4.51
C GLU A 4 -1.12 -10.73 -5.67
N THR A 5 -2.30 -10.10 -5.69
CA THR A 5 -2.74 -9.28 -6.83
C THR A 5 -3.49 -8.04 -6.37
N ILE A 6 -3.32 -6.94 -7.10
CA ILE A 6 -4.05 -5.67 -6.96
C ILE A 6 -4.82 -5.42 -8.25
N GLN A 7 -6.06 -4.95 -8.16
CA GLN A 7 -6.83 -4.45 -9.30
C GLN A 7 -6.58 -2.95 -9.52
N LYS A 8 -6.10 -2.57 -10.70
CA LYS A 8 -5.96 -1.16 -11.13
C LYS A 8 -7.32 -0.56 -11.52
N ARG A 9 -7.39 0.78 -11.59
CA ARG A 9 -8.61 1.52 -12.00
C ARG A 9 -9.15 1.12 -13.37
N ASP A 10 -8.28 0.67 -14.27
CA ASP A 10 -8.63 0.20 -15.61
C ASP A 10 -9.05 -1.28 -15.65
N GLY A 11 -9.18 -1.92 -14.49
CA GLY A 11 -9.56 -3.33 -14.36
C GLY A 11 -8.39 -4.31 -14.50
N ARG A 12 -7.17 -3.85 -14.82
CA ARG A 12 -6.01 -4.76 -14.91
C ARG A 12 -5.63 -5.31 -13.55
N MET A 13 -5.34 -6.60 -13.51
CA MET A 13 -4.74 -7.26 -12.35
C MET A 13 -3.22 -7.18 -12.46
N VAL A 14 -2.57 -6.72 -11.40
CA VAL A 14 -1.10 -6.68 -11.30
C VAL A 14 -0.66 -7.39 -10.03
N SER A 15 0.51 -8.03 -10.05
CA SER A 15 1.05 -8.65 -8.84
C SER A 15 1.23 -7.63 -7.72
N PHE A 16 0.89 -8.05 -6.51
CA PHE A 16 1.19 -7.32 -5.30
C PHE A 16 2.71 -7.20 -5.15
N ASP A 17 3.17 -6.00 -4.82
CA ASP A 17 4.59 -5.71 -4.58
C ASP A 17 4.67 -4.72 -3.43
N GLU A 18 5.19 -5.16 -2.28
CA GLU A 18 5.37 -4.34 -1.09
C GLU A 18 6.23 -3.10 -1.38
N ASN A 19 7.19 -3.18 -2.31
CA ASN A 19 8.00 -2.02 -2.70
C ASN A 19 7.14 -0.93 -3.34
N LYS A 20 6.03 -1.28 -4.01
CA LYS A 20 5.08 -0.29 -4.55
C LYS A 20 4.35 0.44 -3.43
N ILE A 21 4.07 -0.23 -2.32
CA ILE A 21 3.48 0.41 -1.12
C ILE A 21 4.52 1.34 -0.49
N ALA A 22 5.75 0.87 -0.26
CA ALA A 22 6.82 1.70 0.28
C ALA A 22 7.07 2.95 -0.59
N ASP A 23 7.08 2.80 -1.92
CA ASP A 23 7.22 3.92 -2.84
C ASP A 23 6.02 4.88 -2.80
N ALA A 24 4.79 4.37 -2.60
CA ALA A 24 3.59 5.20 -2.45
C ALA A 24 3.62 5.99 -1.14
N ILE A 25 3.94 5.33 -0.02
CA ILE A 25 4.14 5.96 1.30
C ILE A 25 5.24 7.02 1.21
N PHE A 26 6.38 6.70 0.59
CA PHE A 26 7.48 7.64 0.43
C PHE A 26 7.08 8.88 -0.39
N LYS A 27 6.32 8.68 -1.48
CA LYS A 27 5.82 9.80 -2.29
C LYS A 27 4.84 10.68 -1.52
N ALA A 28 3.93 10.08 -0.75
CA ALA A 28 2.97 10.79 0.10
C ALA A 28 3.68 11.56 1.22
N ALA A 29 4.61 10.92 1.93
CA ALA A 29 5.44 11.56 2.95
C ALA A 29 6.26 12.73 2.38
N LYS A 30 6.83 12.55 1.17
CA LYS A 30 7.58 13.61 0.47
C LYS A 30 6.73 14.82 0.11
N ALA A 31 5.45 14.62 -0.22
CA ALA A 31 4.54 15.72 -0.53
C ALA A 31 4.30 16.64 0.69
N VAL A 32 4.41 16.11 1.92
CA VAL A 32 4.26 16.87 3.17
C VAL A 32 5.61 17.25 3.82
N GLY A 33 6.73 16.99 3.14
CA GLY A 33 8.07 17.39 3.59
C GLY A 33 8.92 16.30 4.29
N GLY A 34 8.40 15.07 4.41
CA GLY A 34 9.15 13.91 4.91
C GLY A 34 10.10 13.33 3.85
N VAL A 35 11.31 12.92 4.24
CA VAL A 35 12.33 12.43 3.28
C VAL A 35 12.92 11.06 3.64
N ASP A 36 12.41 10.41 4.68
CA ASP A 36 12.99 9.15 5.14
C ASP A 36 12.36 7.95 4.45
N ARG A 37 13.11 7.36 3.53
CA ARG A 37 12.70 6.13 2.83
C ARG A 37 12.76 4.90 3.73
N SER A 38 13.57 4.90 4.78
CA SER A 38 13.60 3.82 5.77
C SER A 38 12.26 3.72 6.49
N ILE A 39 11.72 4.86 6.93
CA ILE A 39 10.39 4.94 7.56
C ILE A 39 9.32 4.43 6.58
N ALA A 40 9.38 4.83 5.31
CA ALA A 40 8.41 4.37 4.32
C ALA A 40 8.41 2.84 4.12
N THR A 41 9.60 2.21 4.15
CA THR A 41 9.74 0.75 4.09
C THR A 41 9.19 0.07 5.34
N GLU A 42 9.48 0.63 6.53
CA GLU A 42 8.96 0.10 7.79
C GLU A 42 7.44 0.17 7.84
N LEU A 43 6.86 1.30 7.44
CA LEU A 43 5.41 1.47 7.35
C LEU A 43 4.77 0.53 6.32
N ALA A 44 5.44 0.25 5.19
CA ALA A 44 4.96 -0.72 4.21
C ALA A 44 4.92 -2.14 4.77
N SER A 45 5.93 -2.51 5.56
CA SER A 45 6.00 -3.81 6.25
C SER A 45 4.90 -3.96 7.30
N VAL A 46 4.52 -2.85 7.97
CA VAL A 46 3.38 -2.82 8.88
C VAL A 46 2.05 -2.87 8.11
N ALA A 47 1.91 -2.12 7.01
CA ALA A 47 0.68 -2.02 6.23
C ALA A 47 0.32 -3.32 5.49
N THR A 48 1.32 -4.05 5.01
CA THR A 48 1.12 -5.26 4.19
C THR A 48 0.27 -6.33 4.88
N PRO A 49 0.56 -6.74 6.14
CA PRO A 49 -0.30 -7.65 6.90
C PRO A 49 -1.74 -7.14 7.08
N PHE A 50 -1.95 -5.83 7.28
CA PHE A 50 -3.29 -5.27 7.41
C PHE A 50 -4.07 -5.37 6.10
N LEU A 51 -3.42 -5.06 4.97
CA LEU A 51 -4.04 -5.21 3.66
C LEU A 51 -4.40 -6.67 3.39
N GLN A 52 -3.46 -7.60 3.61
CA GLN A 52 -3.69 -9.03 3.38
C GLN A 52 -4.83 -9.58 4.24
N LYS A 53 -4.91 -9.17 5.51
CA LYS A 53 -5.98 -9.59 6.41
C LYS A 53 -7.33 -8.98 6.05
N ARG A 54 -7.35 -7.71 5.62
CA ARG A 54 -8.58 -7.01 5.22
C ARG A 54 -9.17 -7.55 3.91
N PHE A 55 -8.30 -8.06 3.03
CA PHE A 55 -8.66 -8.57 1.71
C PHE A 55 -8.33 -10.06 1.58
N GLU A 56 -8.52 -10.84 2.63
CA GLU A 56 -8.22 -12.29 2.62
C GLU A 56 -9.09 -13.06 1.61
N ASP A 57 -10.31 -12.59 1.34
CA ASP A 57 -11.25 -13.24 0.42
C ASP A 57 -11.49 -12.45 -0.88
N ASN A 58 -10.85 -11.28 -1.03
CA ASN A 58 -11.10 -10.36 -2.14
C ASN A 58 -9.80 -9.79 -2.72
N ILE A 59 -9.82 -9.35 -3.97
CA ILE A 59 -8.67 -8.66 -4.56
C ILE A 59 -8.79 -7.17 -4.20
N PRO A 60 -7.81 -6.59 -3.49
CA PRO A 60 -7.82 -5.16 -3.19
C PRO A 60 -7.72 -4.32 -4.46
N GLY A 61 -8.49 -3.25 -4.51
CA GLY A 61 -8.36 -2.21 -5.52
C GLY A 61 -7.17 -1.30 -5.23
N ILE A 62 -6.74 -0.57 -6.26
CA ILE A 62 -5.68 0.43 -6.11
C ILE A 62 -6.08 1.61 -5.21
N GLU A 63 -7.38 1.88 -5.04
CA GLU A 63 -7.88 2.88 -4.10
C GLU A 63 -7.78 2.38 -2.64
N ASP A 64 -8.10 1.11 -2.39
CA ASP A 64 -7.97 0.52 -1.05
C ASP A 64 -6.52 0.58 -0.52
N VAL A 65 -5.55 0.43 -1.42
CA VAL A 65 -4.12 0.59 -1.09
C VAL A 65 -3.79 2.04 -0.75
N GLN A 66 -4.38 3.02 -1.46
CA GLN A 66 -4.17 4.44 -1.18
C GLN A 66 -4.78 4.82 0.17
N ASP A 67 -6.02 4.41 0.44
CA ASP A 67 -6.70 4.66 1.71
C ASP A 67 -5.91 4.09 2.90
N LEU A 68 -5.37 2.87 2.74
CA LEU A 68 -4.51 2.26 3.76
C LEU A 68 -3.23 3.08 4.00
N VAL A 69 -2.59 3.56 2.93
CA VAL A 69 -1.39 4.40 3.04
C VAL A 69 -1.69 5.71 3.76
N GLU A 70 -2.84 6.34 3.48
CA GLU A 70 -3.29 7.54 4.18
C GLU A 70 -3.59 7.26 5.67
N GLU A 71 -4.26 6.15 5.98
CA GLU A 71 -4.53 5.75 7.37
C GLU A 71 -3.23 5.56 8.16
N VAL A 72 -2.23 4.94 7.56
CA VAL A 72 -0.92 4.67 8.18
C VAL A 72 -0.10 5.95 8.37
N LEU A 73 -0.28 6.97 7.53
CA LEU A 73 0.45 8.24 7.63
C LEU A 73 -0.20 9.27 8.56
N ILE A 74 -1.52 9.20 8.77
CA ILE A 74 -2.27 10.13 9.65
C ILE A 74 -2.20 9.71 11.12
N LYS A 75 -2.09 8.41 11.39
CA LYS A 75 -2.02 7.86 12.76
C LYS A 75 -0.65 8.01 13.43
#